data_AF-A0A256ZJ98-F1
#
_entry.id   AF-A0A256ZJ98-F1
#
_cell.length_a   1.000
_cell.length_b   1.000
_cell.length_c   1.000
_cell.angle_alpha   90.00
_cell.angle_beta   90.00
_cell.angle_gamma   90.00
#
_symmetry.space_group_name_H-M   'P 1'
#
loop_
_entity.id
_entity.type
_entity.pdbx_description
1 polymer ?
#
loop_
_entity_poly.entity_id
_entity_poly.type
_entity_poly.pdbx_seq_one_letter_code
_entity_poly.pdbx_strand_id
1 'polypeptide(L)'
;MYDIYDVINDFRDIVEPDRLLWVFSEASEVSARYVIMRFNANLSIIKGVNVIFRYIPMLDKILWIRLEVMISSDVSAKDFFIRIYRELGKMGCEVAIGRNSISIFSDLRPPKLSSKVVNRVREIAKLVSGQDIKEALKLKLTDYMVRG
;
A
#
# COMPACT_ATOMS: atom_id res chain seq x y z
N MET A 1 -10.14 14.29 3.16
CA MET A 1 -10.04 14.05 4.61
C MET A 1 -11.10 13.04 4.97
N TYR A 2 -10.73 12.00 5.72
CA TYR A 2 -11.54 10.83 6.01
C TYR A 2 -11.59 10.61 7.51
N ASP A 3 -12.69 10.06 8.01
CA ASP A 3 -12.79 9.64 9.41
C ASP A 3 -11.98 8.36 9.65
N ILE A 4 -11.32 8.25 10.81
CA ILE A 4 -10.58 7.04 11.17
C ILE A 4 -11.49 5.81 11.19
N TYR A 5 -12.68 5.90 11.78
CA TYR A 5 -13.54 4.73 11.97
C TYR A 5 -14.05 4.19 10.63
N ASP A 6 -14.33 5.07 9.68
CA ASP A 6 -14.66 4.70 8.29
C ASP A 6 -13.51 3.94 7.63
N VAL A 7 -12.27 4.44 7.79
CA VAL A 7 -11.07 3.82 7.22
C VAL A 7 -10.78 2.48 7.86
N ILE A 8 -10.94 2.36 9.18
CA ILE A 8 -10.79 1.09 9.92
C ILE A 8 -11.77 0.05 9.39
N ASN A 9 -13.05 0.42 9.27
CA ASN A 9 -14.07 -0.49 8.74
C ASN A 9 -13.79 -0.89 7.28
N ASP A 10 -13.25 0.01 6.46
CA ASP A 10 -12.86 -0.28 5.08
C ASP A 10 -11.65 -1.23 4.95
N PHE A 11 -10.81 -1.31 5.99
CA PHE A 11 -9.61 -2.15 6.04
C PHE A 11 -9.80 -3.52 6.71
N ARG A 12 -11.00 -3.77 7.26
CA ARG A 12 -11.34 -4.95 8.07
C ARG A 12 -11.04 -6.32 7.41
N ASP A 13 -11.02 -6.39 6.08
CA ASP A 13 -10.82 -7.65 5.37
C ASP A 13 -9.33 -8.04 5.25
N ILE A 14 -8.41 -7.11 5.55
CA ILE A 14 -6.96 -7.36 5.51
C ILE A 14 -6.24 -7.07 6.84
N VAL A 15 -6.86 -6.30 7.74
CA VAL A 15 -6.37 -6.08 9.12
C VAL A 15 -7.56 -6.08 10.08
N GLU A 16 -7.41 -6.74 11.22
CA GLU A 16 -8.42 -6.73 12.28
C GLU A 16 -8.67 -5.30 12.81
N PRO A 17 -9.93 -4.88 13.00
CA PRO A 17 -10.26 -3.53 13.45
C PRO A 17 -9.57 -3.12 14.76
N ASP A 18 -9.51 -4.01 15.76
CA ASP A 18 -8.88 -3.72 17.06
C ASP A 18 -7.39 -3.38 16.92
N ARG A 19 -6.71 -4.05 16.00
CA ARG A 19 -5.30 -3.78 15.72
C ARG A 19 -5.12 -2.41 15.07
N LEU A 20 -6.01 -2.01 14.17
CA LEU A 20 -5.96 -0.67 13.57
C LEU A 20 -6.26 0.42 14.60
N LEU A 21 -7.27 0.22 15.45
CA LEU A 21 -7.59 1.14 16.54
C LEU A 21 -6.38 1.39 17.42
N TRP A 22 -5.70 0.32 17.82
CA TRP A 22 -4.49 0.43 18.64
C TRP A 22 -3.36 1.20 17.95
N VAL A 23 -3.09 0.91 16.67
CA VAL A 23 -2.06 1.63 15.89
C VAL A 23 -2.36 3.13 15.78
N PHE A 24 -3.62 3.50 15.54
CA PHE A 24 -4.01 4.91 15.47
C PHE A 24 -4.00 5.59 16.84
N SER A 25 -4.34 4.87 17.93
CA SER A 25 -4.20 5.38 19.30
C SER A 25 -2.75 5.73 19.62
N GLU A 26 -1.80 4.84 19.31
CA GLU A 26 -0.37 5.09 19.49
C GLU A 26 0.07 6.32 18.67
N ALA A 27 -0.39 6.43 17.42
CA ALA A 27 -0.09 7.58 16.57
C ALA A 27 -0.61 8.90 17.17
N SER A 28 -1.78 8.91 17.79
CA SER A 28 -2.33 10.08 18.48
C SER A 28 -1.52 10.45 19.71
N GLU A 29 -1.13 9.47 20.53
CA GLU A 29 -0.33 9.67 21.74
C GLU A 29 1.01 10.34 21.43
N VAL A 30 1.69 9.88 20.37
CA VAL A 30 3.00 10.44 19.97
C VAL A 30 2.89 11.59 18.97
N SER A 31 1.67 12.07 18.67
CA SER A 31 1.41 13.11 17.67
C SER A 31 2.04 12.83 16.29
N ALA A 32 2.05 11.57 15.87
CA ALA A 32 2.56 11.14 14.58
C ALA A 32 1.71 11.69 13.43
N ARG A 33 2.37 12.12 12.36
CA ARG A 33 1.72 12.58 11.12
C ARG A 33 1.55 11.46 10.10
N TYR A 34 2.26 10.36 10.29
CA TYR A 34 2.26 9.22 9.39
C TYR A 34 2.07 7.93 10.16
N VAL A 35 1.19 7.09 9.63
CA VAL A 35 1.08 5.67 10.01
C VAL A 35 1.39 4.86 8.76
N ILE A 36 2.31 3.92 8.86
CA ILE A 36 2.72 3.06 7.75
C ILE A 36 2.51 1.62 8.16
N MET A 37 1.56 0.95 7.50
CA MET A 37 1.32 -0.48 7.67
C MET A 37 2.06 -1.26 6.60
N ARG A 38 2.81 -2.29 7.00
CA ARG A 38 3.64 -3.11 6.11
C ARG A 38 3.05 -4.50 5.96
N PHE A 39 2.89 -4.95 4.72
CA PHE A 39 2.27 -6.21 4.38
C PHE A 39 3.22 -7.06 3.52
N ASN A 40 3.11 -8.37 3.71
CA ASN A 40 3.72 -9.37 2.84
C ASN A 40 2.63 -9.95 1.91
N ALA A 41 2.89 -9.90 0.61
CA ALA A 41 2.01 -10.43 -0.44
C ALA A 41 2.30 -11.90 -0.80
N ASN A 42 3.36 -12.48 -0.25
CA ASN A 42 3.89 -13.82 -0.52
C ASN A 42 4.13 -14.08 -2.02
N LEU A 43 4.61 -13.07 -2.74
CA LEU A 43 4.97 -13.13 -4.15
C LEU A 43 6.45 -12.76 -4.30
N SER A 44 7.25 -13.61 -4.95
CA SER A 44 8.71 -13.39 -5.09
C SER A 44 9.07 -12.06 -5.78
N ILE A 45 8.21 -11.61 -6.70
CA ILE A 45 8.36 -10.36 -7.46
C ILE A 45 7.99 -9.12 -6.63
N ILE A 46 7.12 -9.26 -5.62
CA ILE A 46 6.69 -8.17 -4.73
C ILE A 46 7.54 -8.25 -3.45
N LYS A 47 8.46 -7.31 -3.29
CA LYS A 47 9.36 -7.23 -2.13
C LYS A 47 8.67 -6.67 -0.88
N GLY A 48 7.59 -5.93 -1.05
CA GLY A 48 6.82 -5.37 0.06
C GLY A 48 5.60 -4.60 -0.42
N VAL A 49 4.61 -4.48 0.45
CA VAL A 49 3.42 -3.67 0.23
C VAL A 49 3.21 -2.79 1.44
N ASN A 50 3.19 -1.47 1.28
CA ASN A 50 2.96 -0.54 2.37
C ASN A 50 1.69 0.27 2.15
N VAL A 51 0.87 0.43 3.19
CA VAL A 51 -0.24 1.39 3.19
C VAL A 51 0.14 2.53 4.12
N ILE A 52 0.21 3.73 3.56
CA ILE A 52 0.69 4.94 4.20
C ILE A 52 -0.50 5.87 4.42
N PHE A 53 -0.76 6.22 5.67
CA PHE A 53 -1.80 7.17 6.06
C PHE A 53 -1.12 8.46 6.48
N ARG A 54 -1.55 9.59 5.92
CA ARG A 54 -1.24 10.89 6.48
C ARG A 54 -2.32 11.26 7.48
N TYR A 55 -1.97 11.17 8.76
CA TYR A 55 -2.86 11.34 9.89
C TYR A 55 -2.80 12.77 10.42
N ILE A 56 -3.93 13.30 10.91
CA ILE A 56 -3.97 14.52 11.72
C ILE A 56 -4.24 14.09 13.16
N PRO A 57 -3.22 14.12 14.03
CA PRO A 57 -3.40 13.76 15.43
C PRO A 57 -4.43 14.66 16.11
N MET A 58 -5.10 14.12 17.13
CA MET A 58 -6.14 14.79 17.94
C MET A 58 -7.48 15.08 17.24
N LEU A 59 -7.55 15.02 15.90
CA LEU A 59 -8.81 15.20 15.15
C LEU A 59 -9.41 13.89 14.66
N ASP A 60 -8.70 12.77 14.83
CA ASP A 60 -9.08 11.45 14.32
C ASP A 60 -9.41 11.45 12.83
N LYS A 61 -8.64 12.25 12.06
CA LYS A 61 -8.80 12.39 10.62
C LYS A 61 -7.58 11.94 9.84
N ILE A 62 -7.85 11.34 8.69
CA ILE A 62 -6.84 10.93 7.71
C ILE A 62 -6.94 11.87 6.50
N LEU A 63 -5.86 12.60 6.20
CA LEU A 63 -5.80 13.52 5.06
C LEU A 63 -5.83 12.77 3.73
N TRP A 64 -4.97 11.78 3.61
CA TRP A 64 -4.86 10.92 2.43
C TRP A 64 -4.31 9.54 2.80
N ILE A 65 -4.49 8.61 1.88
CA ILE A 65 -4.03 7.22 1.99
C ILE A 65 -3.29 6.90 0.70
N ARG A 66 -2.08 6.33 0.81
CA ARG A 66 -1.29 5.89 -0.35
C ARG A 66 -0.89 4.43 -0.18
N LEU A 67 -0.91 3.71 -1.28
CA LEU A 67 -0.34 2.38 -1.41
C LEU A 67 1.04 2.51 -2.03
N GLU A 68 2.02 1.82 -1.46
CA GLU A 68 3.31 1.54 -2.08
C GLU A 68 3.39 0.04 -2.35
N VAL A 69 3.73 -0.33 -3.59
CA VAL A 69 4.08 -1.70 -3.95
C VAL A 69 5.53 -1.71 -4.40
N MET A 70 6.38 -2.42 -3.68
CA MET A 70 7.80 -2.55 -3.98
C MET A 70 8.04 -3.81 -4.81
N ILE A 71 8.70 -3.67 -5.95
CA ILE A 71 9.09 -4.79 -6.83
C ILE A 71 10.61 -4.92 -6.90
N SER A 72 11.09 -6.11 -7.31
CA SER A 72 12.53 -6.34 -7.51
C SER A 72 13.12 -5.38 -8.56
N SER A 73 14.35 -4.90 -8.34
CA SER A 73 15.11 -4.18 -9.37
C SER A 73 15.68 -5.10 -10.46
N ASP A 74 15.54 -6.42 -10.32
CA ASP A 74 16.00 -7.41 -11.32
C ASP A 74 15.17 -7.39 -12.61
N VAL A 75 14.08 -6.61 -12.64
CA VAL A 75 13.31 -6.36 -13.86
C VAL A 75 14.22 -5.68 -14.89
N SER A 76 14.21 -6.19 -16.12
CA SER A 76 14.98 -5.60 -17.22
C SER A 76 14.65 -4.11 -17.37
N ALA A 77 15.66 -3.24 -17.30
CA ALA A 77 15.47 -1.79 -17.43
C ALA A 77 14.75 -1.42 -18.73
N LYS A 78 15.08 -2.10 -19.84
CA LYS A 78 14.43 -1.90 -21.14
C LYS A 78 12.94 -2.23 -21.07
N ASP A 79 12.60 -3.40 -20.52
CA ASP A 79 11.20 -3.81 -20.38
C ASP A 79 10.43 -2.90 -19.41
N PHE A 80 11.09 -2.48 -18.32
CA PHE A 80 10.54 -1.56 -17.36
C PHE A 80 10.14 -0.23 -18.00
N PHE A 81 11.08 0.47 -18.65
CA PHE A 81 10.81 1.79 -19.20
C PHE A 81 9.89 1.79 -20.43
N ILE A 82 9.93 0.75 -21.27
CA ILE A 82 9.14 0.70 -22.51
C ILE A 82 7.72 0.20 -22.27
N ARG A 83 7.56 -0.81 -21.39
CA ARG A 83 6.28 -1.51 -21.18
C ARG A 83 5.66 -1.16 -19.83
N ILE A 84 6.35 -1.51 -18.74
CA ILE A 84 5.77 -1.46 -17.39
C ILE A 84 5.49 -0.02 -16.96
N TYR A 85 6.47 0.88 -17.07
CA TYR A 85 6.37 2.28 -16.66
C TYR A 85 5.22 3.01 -17.38
N ARG A 86 5.03 2.73 -18.68
CA ARG A 86 3.93 3.30 -19.46
C ARG A 86 2.56 2.85 -18.94
N GLU A 87 2.39 1.57 -18.64
CA GLU A 87 1.13 1.05 -18.09
C GLU A 87 0.87 1.57 -16.67
N LEU A 88 1.91 1.66 -15.83
CA LEU A 88 1.83 2.28 -14.51
C LEU A 88 1.35 3.74 -14.59
N GLY A 89 1.86 4.50 -15.56
CA GLY A 89 1.43 5.87 -15.82
C GLY A 89 -0.06 5.97 -16.20
N LYS A 90 -0.57 5.06 -17.04
CA LYS A 90 -2.00 4.99 -17.36
C LYS A 90 -2.86 4.65 -16.15
N MET A 91 -2.33 3.88 -15.20
CA MET A 91 -2.99 3.55 -13.94
C MET A 91 -2.91 4.69 -12.89
N GLY A 92 -2.30 5.82 -13.24
CA GLY A 92 -2.11 6.97 -12.35
C GLY A 92 -1.11 6.71 -11.23
N CYS A 93 -0.16 5.79 -11.45
CA CYS A 93 0.87 5.47 -10.45
C CYS A 93 2.08 6.39 -10.57
N GLU A 94 2.68 6.72 -9.43
CA GLU A 94 4.01 7.32 -9.36
C GLU A 94 5.05 6.23 -9.14
N VAL A 95 6.29 6.46 -9.59
CA VAL A 95 7.37 5.48 -9.49
C VAL A 95 8.60 6.14 -8.89
N ALA A 96 9.20 5.49 -7.91
CA ALA A 96 10.53 5.80 -7.40
C ALA A 96 11.46 4.60 -7.59
N ILE A 97 12.61 4.82 -8.22
CA ILE A 97 13.62 3.78 -8.44
C ILE A 97 14.67 3.90 -7.34
N GLY A 98 14.73 2.89 -6.48
CA GLY A 98 15.75 2.74 -5.45
C GLY A 98 16.91 1.85 -5.93
N ARG A 99 17.90 1.67 -5.06
CA ARG A 99 19.10 0.86 -5.37
C ARG A 99 18.79 -0.61 -5.66
N ASN A 100 17.86 -1.21 -4.91
CA ASN A 100 17.54 -2.65 -4.95
C ASN A 100 16.05 -2.95 -5.20
N SER A 101 15.23 -1.91 -5.41
CA SER A 101 13.79 -2.06 -5.58
C SER A 101 13.22 -0.88 -6.35
N ILE A 102 12.07 -1.11 -6.98
CA ILE A 102 11.27 -0.06 -7.59
C ILE A 102 9.98 0.06 -6.77
N SER A 103 9.72 1.24 -6.23
CA SER A 103 8.51 1.54 -5.47
C SER A 103 7.48 2.17 -6.39
N ILE A 104 6.28 1.60 -6.38
CA ILE A 104 5.14 2.06 -7.18
C ILE A 104 4.09 2.59 -6.22
N PHE A 105 3.77 3.88 -6.31
CA PHE A 105 2.81 4.55 -5.45
C PHE A 105 1.47 4.74 -6.14
N SER A 106 0.38 4.52 -5.42
CA SER A 106 -1.00 4.77 -5.87
C SER A 106 -1.79 5.44 -4.76
N ASP A 107 -2.55 6.48 -5.09
CA ASP A 107 -3.47 7.09 -4.13
C ASP A 107 -4.68 6.19 -3.91
N LEU A 108 -5.10 6.04 -2.65
CA LEU A 108 -6.28 5.30 -2.26
C LEU A 108 -7.32 6.26 -1.68
N ARG A 109 -8.58 5.98 -2.01
CA ARG A 109 -9.74 6.72 -1.48
C ARG A 109 -10.80 5.73 -0.99
N PRO A 110 -11.44 5.95 0.16
CA PRO A 110 -12.65 5.23 0.55
C PRO A 110 -13.78 5.35 -0.50
N PRO A 111 -14.79 4.45 -0.51
CA PRO A 111 -14.92 3.25 0.32
C PRO A 111 -14.11 2.05 -0.23
N LYS A 112 -14.15 0.91 0.47
CA LYS A 112 -13.62 -0.42 0.05
C LYS A 112 -12.10 -0.52 -0.08
N LEU A 113 -11.36 0.10 0.85
CA LEU A 113 -9.90 0.15 0.79
C LEU A 113 -9.23 -1.22 0.74
N SER A 114 -9.69 -2.21 1.52
CA SER A 114 -9.15 -3.59 1.49
C SER A 114 -9.08 -4.15 0.07
N SER A 115 -10.22 -4.12 -0.63
CA SER A 115 -10.32 -4.61 -2.02
C SER A 115 -9.44 -3.82 -2.98
N LYS A 116 -9.34 -2.49 -2.80
CA LYS A 116 -8.53 -1.62 -3.65
C LYS A 116 -7.04 -1.92 -3.50
N VAL A 117 -6.57 -2.17 -2.27
CA VAL A 117 -5.19 -2.59 -2.00
C VAL A 117 -4.90 -3.92 -2.67
N VAL A 118 -5.70 -4.95 -2.41
CA VAL A 118 -5.49 -6.29 -2.98
C VAL A 118 -5.52 -6.27 -4.51
N ASN A 119 -6.49 -5.57 -5.10
CA ASN A 119 -6.62 -5.48 -6.56
C ASN A 119 -5.43 -4.74 -7.17
N ARG A 120 -4.99 -3.62 -6.60
CA ARG A 120 -3.85 -2.86 -7.12
C ARG A 120 -2.54 -3.65 -7.02
N VAL A 121 -2.32 -4.38 -5.93
CA VAL A 121 -1.15 -5.28 -5.82
C VAL A 121 -1.22 -6.37 -6.89
N ARG A 122 -2.40 -6.96 -7.13
CA ARG A 122 -2.59 -7.98 -8.18
C ARG A 122 -2.31 -7.42 -9.57
N GLU A 123 -2.84 -6.24 -9.89
CA GLU A 123 -2.61 -5.56 -11.18
C GLU A 123 -1.12 -5.31 -11.42
N ILE A 124 -0.42 -4.76 -10.42
CA ILE A 124 1.02 -4.49 -10.50
C ILE A 124 1.81 -5.79 -10.66
N ALA A 125 1.51 -6.82 -9.87
CA ALA A 125 2.21 -8.08 -9.96
C ALA A 125 1.98 -8.79 -11.32
N LYS A 126 0.77 -8.71 -11.88
CA LYS A 126 0.45 -9.21 -13.23
C LYS A 126 1.21 -8.43 -14.31
N LEU A 127 1.27 -7.11 -14.19
CA LEU A 127 1.99 -6.25 -15.14
C LEU A 127 3.50 -6.60 -15.17
N VAL A 128 4.09 -6.78 -13.99
CA VAL A 128 5.53 -7.04 -13.87
C VAL A 128 5.90 -8.48 -14.22
N SER A 129 5.13 -9.47 -13.77
CA SER A 129 5.41 -10.89 -14.05
C SER A 129 4.95 -11.34 -15.44
N GLY A 130 4.01 -10.63 -16.06
CA GLY A 130 3.33 -11.06 -17.28
C GLY A 130 2.37 -12.24 -17.09
N GLN A 131 2.19 -12.73 -15.85
CA GLN A 131 1.34 -13.87 -15.52
C GLN A 131 0.17 -13.44 -14.65
N ASP A 132 -0.98 -14.08 -14.86
CA ASP A 132 -2.13 -13.84 -14.00
C ASP A 132 -1.96 -14.57 -12.67
N ILE A 133 -2.24 -13.88 -11.56
CA ILE A 133 -2.21 -14.48 -10.23
C ILE A 133 -3.54 -15.20 -10.02
N LYS A 134 -3.55 -16.50 -10.30
CA LYS A 134 -4.75 -17.36 -10.19
C LYS A 134 -5.19 -17.60 -8.75
N GLU A 135 -4.25 -17.53 -7.81
CA GLU A 135 -4.53 -17.74 -6.39
C GLU A 135 -5.10 -16.48 -5.73
N ALA A 136 -5.89 -16.67 -4.67
CA ALA A 136 -6.35 -15.56 -3.86
C ALA A 136 -5.15 -14.89 -3.17
N LEU A 137 -4.77 -13.71 -3.67
CA LEU A 137 -3.74 -12.88 -3.07
C LEU A 137 -4.12 -12.54 -1.63
N LYS A 138 -3.35 -13.05 -0.67
CA LYS A 138 -3.50 -12.75 0.76
C LYS A 138 -2.39 -11.81 1.19
N LEU A 139 -2.77 -10.67 1.76
CA LEU A 139 -1.86 -9.74 2.37
C LEU A 139 -1.81 -10.01 3.86
N LYS A 140 -0.62 -10.29 4.38
CA LYS A 140 -0.39 -10.46 5.82
C LYS A 140 0.28 -9.22 6.37
N LEU A 141 -0.35 -8.54 7.31
CA LEU A 141 0.28 -7.45 8.07
C LEU A 141 1.48 -8.01 8.84
N THR A 142 2.69 -7.55 8.50
CA THR A 142 3.94 -7.98 9.13
C THR A 142 4.37 -7.04 10.23
N ASP A 143 4.19 -5.74 10.03
CA ASP A 143 4.70 -4.70 10.90
C ASP A 143 3.97 -3.37 10.64
N TYR A 144 4.13 -2.39 11.53
CA TYR A 144 3.67 -1.02 11.31
C TYR A 144 4.68 -0.02 11.90
N MET A 145 4.58 1.24 11.50
CA MET A 145 5.42 2.31 12.01
C MET A 145 4.61 3.61 12.12
N VAL A 146 4.77 4.30 13.25
CA VAL A 146 4.26 5.66 13.47
C VAL A 146 5.41 6.66 13.37
N ARG A 147 5.21 7.79 12.69
CA ARG A 147 6.27 8.80 12.48
C ARG A 147 5.74 10.23 12.51
N GLY A 148 6.45 11.10 13.25
CA GLY A 148 6.22 12.55 13.32
C GLY A 148 6.61 13.31 12.07
#